data_AF-A0A4P7NZL7-F1
#
_entry.id   AF-A0A4P7NZL7-F1
#
_cell.length_a   1.000
_cell.length_b   1.000
_cell.length_c   1.000
_cell.angle_alpha   90.00
_cell.angle_beta   90.00
_cell.angle_gamma   90.00
#
_symmetry.space_group_name_H-M   'P 1'
#
loop_
_entity.id
_entity.type
_entity.pdbx_description
1 polymer ?
#
loop_
_entity_poly.entity_id
_entity_poly.type
_entity_poly.pdbx_seq_one_letter_code
_entity_poly.pdbx_strand_id
1 'polypeptide(L)'
;MSIKQQAHEIVDQLPDDANWNDLIKSLYRNQKITLGMTDLELTQNQLSEAEISTIMARIESSSTMPDDMRDTKSYNPGNEATLGMVAGIIAIFFAFVFPPITWIAAPIAVIAGAMGVKHHQPKAWVPILMAIVSMAPIMIMLSEHMDYFK
;
A
#
# COMPACT_ATOMS: atom_id res chain seq x y z
N MET A 1 -12.38 -9.69 -37.12
CA MET A 1 -12.26 -10.96 -36.35
C MET A 1 -12.54 -10.68 -34.88
N SER A 2 -13.18 -11.60 -34.17
CA SER A 2 -13.38 -11.48 -32.72
C SER A 2 -12.06 -11.63 -31.96
N ILE A 3 -11.92 -10.97 -30.80
CA ILE A 3 -10.77 -11.14 -29.90
C ILE A 3 -10.60 -12.62 -29.53
N LYS A 4 -11.71 -13.32 -29.30
CA LYS A 4 -11.69 -14.76 -28.98
C LYS A 4 -11.03 -15.59 -30.06
N GLN A 5 -11.30 -15.26 -31.33
CA GLN A 5 -10.75 -15.99 -32.47
C GLN A 5 -9.24 -15.73 -32.62
N GLN A 6 -8.80 -14.49 -32.43
CA GLN A 6 -7.38 -14.13 -32.46
C GLN A 6 -6.60 -14.76 -31.29
N ALA A 7 -7.22 -14.87 -30.11
CA ALA A 7 -6.59 -15.52 -28.95
C ALA A 7 -6.39 -17.02 -29.18
N HIS A 8 -7.38 -17.70 -29.78
CA HIS A 8 -7.24 -19.10 -30.16
C HIS A 8 -6.10 -19.29 -31.18
N GLU A 9 -6.04 -18.46 -32.22
CA GLU A 9 -4.97 -18.54 -33.23
C GLU A 9 -3.56 -18.37 -32.62
N ILE A 10 -3.41 -17.49 -31.63
CA ILE A 10 -2.12 -17.29 -30.94
C ILE A 10 -1.76 -18.51 -30.08
N VAL A 11 -2.73 -19.10 -29.39
CA VAL A 11 -2.52 -20.29 -28.55
C VAL A 11 -2.22 -21.51 -29.42
N ASP A 12 -2.91 -21.66 -30.55
CA ASP A 12 -2.73 -22.78 -31.48
C ASP A 12 -1.35 -22.76 -32.18
N GLN A 13 -0.67 -21.61 -32.19
CA GLN A 13 0.69 -21.46 -32.73
C GLN A 13 1.79 -21.72 -31.68
N LEU A 14 1.43 -21.93 -30.42
CA LEU A 14 2.40 -22.24 -29.37
C LEU A 14 2.78 -23.73 -29.39
N PRO A 15 4.01 -24.08 -28.96
CA PRO A 15 4.39 -25.46 -28.70
C PRO A 15 3.45 -26.16 -27.70
N ASP A 16 3.30 -27.48 -27.82
CA ASP A 16 2.47 -28.28 -26.90
C ASP A 16 2.97 -28.25 -25.44
N ASP A 17 4.25 -27.91 -25.22
CA ASP A 17 4.90 -27.75 -23.92
C ASP A 17 5.04 -26.27 -23.48
N ALA A 18 4.39 -25.35 -24.17
CA ALA A 18 4.48 -23.92 -23.89
C ALA A 18 3.97 -23.57 -22.49
N ASN A 19 4.67 -22.66 -21.82
CA ASN A 19 4.28 -22.12 -20.52
C ASN A 19 3.68 -20.72 -20.64
N TRP A 20 3.23 -20.16 -19.51
CA TRP A 20 2.63 -18.81 -19.46
C TRP A 20 3.54 -17.70 -20.00
N ASN A 21 4.86 -17.81 -19.84
CA ASN A 21 5.78 -16.81 -20.38
C ASN A 21 5.80 -16.85 -21.90
N ASP A 22 5.66 -18.02 -22.52
CA ASP A 22 5.66 -18.16 -23.98
C ASP A 22 4.38 -17.57 -24.59
N LEU A 23 3.24 -17.74 -23.92
CA LEU A 23 2.00 -17.06 -24.28
C LEU A 23 2.11 -15.55 -24.15
N ILE A 24 2.70 -15.04 -23.06
CA ILE A 24 2.86 -13.58 -22.88
C ILE A 24 3.81 -13.01 -23.95
N LYS A 25 4.92 -13.70 -24.23
CA LYS A 25 5.85 -13.31 -25.31
C LYS A 25 5.16 -13.29 -26.68
N SER A 26 4.31 -14.27 -26.99
CA SER A 26 3.59 -14.29 -28.27
C SER A 26 2.57 -13.16 -28.36
N LEU A 27 1.94 -12.76 -27.26
CA LEU A 27 1.05 -11.60 -27.20
C LEU A 27 1.80 -10.27 -27.42
N TYR A 28 3.01 -10.12 -26.88
CA TYR A 28 3.87 -8.96 -27.18
C TYR A 28 4.38 -8.97 -28.62
N ARG A 29 4.81 -10.12 -29.14
CA ARG A 29 5.24 -10.27 -30.54
C ARG A 29 4.15 -9.85 -31.53
N ASN A 30 2.90 -10.17 -31.22
CA ASN A 30 1.73 -9.78 -32.01
C ASN A 30 1.13 -8.41 -31.61
N GLN A 31 1.80 -7.66 -30.72
CA GLN A 31 1.38 -6.35 -30.21
C GLN A 31 -0.07 -6.31 -29.69
N LYS A 32 -0.56 -7.43 -29.15
CA LYS A 32 -1.88 -7.52 -28.51
C LYS A 32 -1.85 -6.94 -27.10
N ILE A 33 -0.65 -6.85 -26.51
CA ILE A 33 -0.37 -6.19 -25.23
C ILE A 33 0.66 -5.10 -25.49
N THR A 34 0.42 -3.93 -24.90
CA THR A 34 1.27 -2.73 -25.03
C THR A 34 1.84 -2.26 -23.69
N LEU A 35 1.47 -2.92 -22.59
CA LEU A 35 1.92 -2.57 -21.25
C LEU A 35 3.45 -2.70 -21.14
N GLY A 36 4.11 -1.72 -20.56
CA GLY A 36 5.57 -1.73 -20.36
C GLY A 36 6.40 -1.41 -21.61
N MET A 37 5.78 -1.29 -22.79
CA MET A 37 6.43 -0.85 -24.03
C MET A 37 6.70 0.65 -24.03
N THR A 38 7.81 1.05 -24.63
CA THR A 38 8.15 2.44 -24.95
C THR A 38 7.43 2.91 -26.22
N ASP A 39 7.34 4.23 -26.41
CA ASP A 39 6.78 4.81 -27.64
C ASP A 39 7.49 4.31 -28.92
N LEU A 40 8.81 4.07 -28.83
CA LEU A 40 9.57 3.49 -29.95
C LEU A 40 9.10 2.06 -30.24
N GLU A 41 9.02 1.21 -29.22
CA GLU A 41 8.57 -0.19 -29.34
C GLU A 41 7.11 -0.29 -29.85
N LEU A 42 6.25 0.68 -29.52
CA LEU A 42 4.87 0.76 -30.01
C LEU A 42 4.77 1.11 -31.50
N THR A 43 5.74 1.84 -32.03
CA THR A 43 5.76 2.25 -33.44
C THR A 43 6.45 1.24 -34.36
N GLN A 44 7.18 0.27 -33.80
CA GLN A 44 7.78 -0.81 -34.56
C GLN A 44 6.70 -1.82 -34.98
N ASN A 45 6.72 -2.32 -36.21
CA ASN A 45 5.71 -3.31 -36.66
C ASN A 45 6.02 -4.75 -36.17
N GLN A 46 7.27 -5.03 -35.79
CA GLN A 46 7.71 -6.35 -35.32
C GLN A 46 8.76 -6.15 -34.22
N LEU A 47 8.51 -6.73 -33.05
CA LEU A 47 9.47 -6.75 -31.95
C LEU A 47 10.35 -8.00 -32.06
N SER A 48 11.65 -7.81 -31.91
CA SER A 48 12.61 -8.90 -31.77
C SER A 48 12.43 -9.61 -30.41
N GLU A 49 12.94 -10.83 -30.32
CA GLU A 49 12.89 -11.59 -29.06
C GLU A 49 13.69 -10.91 -27.92
N ALA A 50 14.76 -10.20 -28.26
CA ALA A 50 15.56 -9.41 -27.33
C ALA A 50 14.81 -8.18 -26.78
N GLU A 51 13.99 -7.53 -27.61
CA GLU A 51 13.13 -6.43 -27.15
C GLU A 51 12.01 -6.94 -26.24
N ILE A 52 11.39 -8.07 -26.60
CA ILE A 52 10.34 -8.68 -25.77
C ILE A 52 10.89 -9.09 -24.39
N SER A 53 12.09 -9.68 -24.33
CA SER A 53 12.71 -10.02 -23.04
C SER A 53 13.07 -8.78 -22.22
N THR A 54 13.47 -7.69 -22.88
CA THR A 54 13.74 -6.41 -22.23
C THR A 54 12.46 -5.79 -21.65
N ILE A 55 11.34 -5.83 -22.38
CA ILE A 55 10.03 -5.38 -21.89
C ILE A 55 9.62 -6.20 -20.66
N MET A 56 9.72 -7.53 -20.73
CA MET A 56 9.40 -8.41 -19.61
C MET A 56 10.25 -8.12 -18.38
N ALA A 57 11.56 -7.92 -18.55
CA ALA A 57 12.47 -7.58 -17.45
C ALA A 57 12.13 -6.22 -16.81
N ARG A 58 11.68 -5.23 -17.61
CA ARG A 58 11.24 -3.93 -17.10
C ARG A 58 9.93 -4.03 -16.31
N ILE A 59 9.01 -4.87 -16.76
CA ILE A 59 7.75 -5.10 -16.03
C ILE A 59 8.06 -5.78 -14.69
N GLU A 60 8.91 -6.80 -14.71
CA GLU A 60 9.35 -7.49 -13.49
C GLU A 60 10.05 -6.52 -12.52
N SER A 61 10.95 -5.67 -13.00
CA SER A 61 11.61 -4.68 -12.14
C SER A 61 10.62 -3.65 -11.59
N SER A 62 9.66 -3.19 -12.40
CA SER A 62 8.63 -2.23 -11.97
C SER A 62 7.70 -2.79 -10.89
N SER A 63 7.46 -4.11 -10.89
CA SER A 63 6.62 -4.76 -9.87
C SER A 63 7.21 -4.68 -8.45
N THR A 64 8.52 -4.43 -8.35
CA THR A 64 9.26 -4.34 -7.09
C THR A 64 9.70 -2.92 -6.74
N MET A 65 9.40 -1.92 -7.58
CA MET A 65 9.72 -0.54 -7.26
C MET A 65 8.87 -0.07 -6.07
N PRO A 66 9.50 0.51 -5.02
CA PRO A 66 8.77 1.22 -3.99
C PRO A 66 7.87 2.27 -4.65
N ASP A 67 6.64 2.40 -4.14
CA ASP A 67 5.70 3.43 -4.57
C ASP A 67 6.44 4.77 -4.57
N ASP A 68 6.61 5.38 -5.75
CA ASP A 68 7.41 6.59 -5.89
C ASP A 68 6.77 7.69 -5.04
N MET A 69 7.49 8.17 -4.03
CA MET A 69 7.00 9.23 -3.15
C MET A 69 6.77 10.57 -3.87
N ARG A 70 7.19 10.68 -5.14
CA ARG A 70 6.90 11.81 -6.04
C ARG A 70 5.59 11.61 -6.81
N ASP A 71 5.06 10.39 -6.87
CA ASP A 71 3.72 10.13 -7.38
C ASP A 71 2.68 10.54 -6.34
N THR A 72 2.11 11.72 -6.56
CA THR A 72 1.15 12.35 -5.64
C THR A 72 -0.28 11.88 -5.86
N LYS A 73 -0.54 10.98 -6.83
CA LYS A 73 -1.91 10.47 -7.06
C LYS A 73 -2.44 9.63 -5.90
N SER A 74 -1.57 8.88 -5.21
CA SER A 74 -1.93 8.03 -4.08
C SER A 74 -1.56 8.62 -2.71
N TYR A 75 -0.77 9.71 -2.69
CA TYR A 75 -0.32 10.36 -1.45
C TYR A 75 -1.40 11.25 -0.85
N ASN A 76 -2.09 10.76 0.19
CA ASN A 76 -3.06 11.52 0.97
C ASN A 76 -2.60 11.69 2.44
N PRO A 77 -1.75 12.70 2.73
CA PRO A 77 -1.20 12.90 4.07
C PRO A 77 -2.24 13.38 5.09
N GLY A 78 -3.39 13.90 4.64
CA GLY A 78 -4.48 14.39 5.50
C GLY A 78 -5.46 13.32 5.96
N ASN A 79 -5.08 12.04 5.89
CA ASN A 79 -5.96 10.93 6.23
C ASN A 79 -6.06 10.66 7.74
N GLU A 80 -7.02 9.82 8.11
CA GLU A 80 -7.37 9.49 9.49
C GLU A 80 -6.23 8.79 10.22
N ALA A 81 -5.40 8.01 9.52
CA ALA A 81 -4.20 7.41 10.09
C ALA A 81 -3.17 8.46 10.52
N THR A 82 -2.93 9.50 9.71
CA THR A 82 -2.02 10.60 10.10
C THR A 82 -2.55 11.38 11.30
N LEU A 83 -3.84 11.71 11.30
CA LEU A 83 -4.47 12.39 12.44
C LEU A 83 -4.33 11.56 13.72
N GLY A 84 -4.57 10.25 13.63
CA GLY A 84 -4.39 9.34 14.75
C GLY A 84 -2.94 9.27 15.23
N MET A 85 -1.97 9.30 14.32
CA MET A 85 -0.54 9.24 14.69
C MET A 85 -0.11 10.49 15.46
N VAL A 86 -0.51 11.68 14.99
CA VAL A 86 -0.22 12.95 15.69
C VAL A 86 -0.87 12.96 17.07
N ALA A 87 -2.16 12.59 17.14
CA ALA A 87 -2.89 12.51 18.41
C ALA A 87 -2.25 11.51 19.39
N GLY A 88 -1.82 10.35 18.90
CA GLY A 88 -1.16 9.33 19.73
C GLY A 88 0.19 9.78 20.29
N ILE A 89 1.01 10.51 19.51
CA ILE A 89 2.27 11.08 20.00
C ILE A 89 1.99 12.11 21.10
N ILE A 90 1.02 12.99 20.89
CA ILE A 90 0.60 13.98 21.92
C ILE A 90 0.12 13.24 23.17
N ALA A 91 -0.69 12.19 23.03
CA ALA A 91 -1.20 11.41 24.15
C ALA A 91 -0.07 10.79 24.99
N ILE A 92 0.91 10.14 24.35
CA ILE A 92 2.05 9.52 25.04
C ILE A 92 2.93 10.59 25.70
N PHE A 93 3.28 11.65 24.98
CA PHE A 93 4.19 12.68 25.48
C PHE A 93 3.62 13.38 26.71
N PHE A 94 2.33 13.70 26.69
CA PHE A 94 1.68 14.40 27.80
C PHE A 94 1.19 13.48 28.91
N ALA A 95 1.23 12.15 28.75
CA ALA A 95 0.74 11.22 29.76
C ALA A 95 1.51 11.34 31.10
N PHE A 96 2.78 11.72 31.03
CA PHE A 96 3.65 11.89 32.20
C PHE A 96 3.82 13.35 32.64
N VAL A 97 3.51 14.33 31.79
CA VAL A 97 3.81 15.75 32.04
C VAL A 97 2.54 16.54 32.37
N PHE A 98 1.45 16.32 31.63
CA PHE A 98 0.14 16.94 31.85
C PHE A 98 -0.98 15.94 31.50
N PRO A 99 -1.34 15.05 32.46
CA PRO A 99 -2.32 14.00 32.26
C PRO A 99 -3.67 14.44 31.65
N PRO A 100 -4.22 15.64 31.96
CA PRO A 100 -5.48 16.09 31.37
C PRO A 100 -5.48 16.22 29.84
N ILE A 101 -4.34 16.55 29.23
CA ILE A 101 -4.24 16.65 27.76
C ILE A 101 -4.36 15.26 27.12
N THR A 102 -3.76 14.25 27.75
CA THR A 102 -3.84 12.85 27.31
C THR A 102 -5.27 12.32 27.35
N TRP A 103 -6.12 12.77 28.27
CA TRP A 103 -7.53 12.39 28.33
C TRP A 103 -8.34 12.79 27.10
N ILE A 104 -7.90 13.82 26.36
CA ILE A 104 -8.53 14.26 25.12
C ILE A 104 -7.82 13.63 23.90
N ALA A 105 -6.49 13.60 23.92
CA ALA A 105 -5.69 13.12 22.80
C ALA A 105 -5.86 11.59 22.56
N ALA A 106 -5.94 10.79 23.62
CA ALA A 106 -6.08 9.34 23.50
C ALA A 106 -7.40 8.90 22.84
N PRO A 107 -8.59 9.43 23.23
CA PRO A 107 -9.84 9.15 22.51
C PRO A 107 -9.79 9.52 21.03
N ILE A 108 -9.20 10.67 20.69
CA ILE A 108 -9.05 11.11 19.30
C ILE A 108 -8.17 10.13 18.52
N ALA A 109 -7.07 9.67 19.11
CA ALA A 109 -6.18 8.69 18.50
C ALA A 109 -6.88 7.34 18.25
N VAL A 110 -7.73 6.89 19.18
CA VAL A 110 -8.54 5.67 19.03
C VAL A 110 -9.58 5.81 17.92
N ILE A 111 -10.34 6.91 17.91
CA ILE A 111 -11.40 7.15 16.92
C ILE A 111 -10.80 7.29 15.51
N ALA A 112 -9.75 8.09 15.37
CA ALA A 112 -9.05 8.28 14.10
C ALA A 112 -8.38 6.98 13.61
N GLY A 113 -7.75 6.23 14.50
CA GLY A 113 -7.19 4.91 14.19
C GLY A 113 -8.26 3.90 13.75
N ALA A 114 -9.40 3.84 14.45
CA ALA A 114 -10.50 2.94 14.10
C ALA A 114 -11.12 3.30 12.73
N MET A 115 -11.28 4.59 12.43
CA MET A 115 -11.72 5.04 11.11
C MET A 115 -10.68 4.71 10.02
N GLY A 116 -9.38 4.92 10.29
CA GLY A 116 -8.32 4.55 9.36
C GLY A 116 -8.27 3.05 9.08
N VAL A 117 -8.50 2.20 10.09
CA VAL A 117 -8.59 0.73 9.92
C VAL A 117 -9.80 0.37 9.05
N LYS A 118 -10.96 1.00 9.27
CA LYS A 118 -12.15 0.81 8.43
C LYS A 118 -11.88 1.20 6.98
N HIS A 119 -11.15 2.29 6.76
CA HIS A 119 -10.74 2.76 5.44
C HIS A 119 -9.51 2.03 4.85
N HIS A 120 -9.10 0.90 5.45
CA HIS A 120 -7.97 0.07 5.00
C HIS A 120 -6.66 0.88 4.83
N GLN A 121 -6.49 1.93 5.64
CA GLN A 121 -5.30 2.77 5.58
C GLN A 121 -4.10 2.04 6.20
N PRO A 122 -2.93 2.10 5.54
CA PRO A 122 -1.74 1.46 6.06
C PRO A 122 -1.39 2.04 7.44
N LYS A 123 -1.07 1.16 8.39
CA LYS A 123 -0.60 1.51 9.75
C LYS A 123 -1.62 2.26 10.62
N ALA A 124 -2.91 2.28 10.26
CA ALA A 124 -3.97 2.89 11.07
C ALA A 124 -4.20 2.25 12.45
N TRP A 125 -3.66 1.05 12.69
CA TRP A 125 -3.67 0.37 14.00
C TRP A 125 -2.67 0.98 15.01
N VAL A 126 -1.63 1.67 14.54
CA VAL A 126 -0.57 2.23 15.39
C VAL A 126 -1.09 3.29 16.38
N PRO A 127 -1.94 4.26 15.97
CA PRO A 127 -2.59 5.20 16.88
C PRO A 127 -3.35 4.56 18.06
N ILE A 128 -4.02 3.44 17.81
CA ILE A 128 -4.80 2.72 18.82
C ILE A 128 -3.85 2.15 19.88
N LEU A 129 -2.74 1.53 19.46
CA LEU A 129 -1.73 1.04 20.39
C LEU A 129 -1.10 2.16 21.21
N MET A 130 -0.80 3.30 20.57
CA MET A 130 -0.26 4.46 21.28
C MET A 130 -1.21 4.96 22.36
N ALA A 131 -2.51 5.00 22.07
CA ALA A 131 -3.53 5.35 23.06
C ALA A 131 -3.54 4.36 24.24
N ILE A 132 -3.47 3.05 23.98
CA ILE A 132 -3.41 2.02 25.02
C ILE A 132 -2.18 2.21 25.92
N VAL A 133 -1.00 2.42 25.34
CA VAL A 133 0.24 2.64 26.09
C VAL A 133 0.14 3.92 26.94
N SER A 134 -0.51 4.96 26.42
CA SER A 134 -0.70 6.22 27.15
C SER A 134 -1.62 6.12 28.37
N MET A 135 -2.36 5.01 28.54
CA MET A 135 -3.19 4.77 29.73
C MET A 135 -2.41 4.25 30.93
N ALA A 136 -1.21 3.69 30.74
CA ALA A 136 -0.43 3.12 31.83
C ALA A 136 -0.13 4.11 32.97
N PRO A 137 0.27 5.37 32.70
CA PRO A 137 0.51 6.36 33.76
C PRO A 137 -0.77 6.77 34.49
N ILE A 138 -1.90 6.82 33.78
CA ILE A 138 -3.20 7.15 34.35
C ILE A 138 -3.64 6.06 35.35
N MET A 139 -3.41 4.78 35.03
CA MET A 139 -3.72 3.68 35.94
C MET A 139 -2.84 3.71 37.20
N ILE A 140 -1.56 4.06 37.07
CA ILE A 140 -0.65 4.21 38.21
C ILE A 140 -1.13 5.34 39.14
N MET A 141 -1.42 6.53 38.57
CA MET A 141 -1.95 7.67 39.33
C MET A 141 -3.26 7.31 40.05
N LEU A 142 -4.17 6.61 39.39
CA LEU A 142 -5.45 6.21 39.97
C LEU A 142 -5.28 5.20 41.12
N SER A 143 -4.33 4.26 41.00
CA SER A 143 -4.03 3.31 42.08
C SER A 143 -3.46 4.00 43.32
N GLU A 144 -2.53 4.95 43.15
CA GLU A 144 -1.98 5.71 44.28
C GLU A 144 -3.06 6.55 44.99
N HIS A 145 -3.99 7.12 44.22
CA HIS A 145 -5.07 7.91 44.80
C HIS A 145 -6.06 7.07 45.61
N MET A 146 -6.32 5.82 45.19
CA MET A 146 -7.18 4.86 45.89
C MET A 146 -6.58 4.37 47.20
N ASP A 147 -5.27 4.20 47.27
CA ASP A 147 -4.58 3.79 48.50
C ASP A 147 -4.52 4.92 49.55
N TYR A 148 -4.61 6.18 49.13
CA TYR A 148 -4.68 7.33 50.05
C TYR A 148 -6.03 7.45 50.80
N PHE A 149 -7.09 6.80 50.31
CA PHE A 149 -8.45 6.82 50.90
C PHE A 149 -8.82 5.53 51.65
N LYS A 150 -7.87 4.60 51.82
CA LYS A 150 -7.99 3.44 52.74
C LYS A 150 -7.38 3.75 54.10
#